data_AF-A0A257KIR4-F1
#
_entry.id   AF-A0A257KIR4-F1
#
_cell.length_a   1.000
_cell.length_b   1.000
_cell.length_c   1.000
_cell.angle_alpha   90.00
_cell.angle_beta   90.00
_cell.angle_gamma   90.00
#
_symmetry.space_group_name_H-M   'P 1'
#
loop_
_entity.id
_entity.type
_entity.pdbx_description
1 polymer ?
#
loop_
_entity_poly.entity_id
_entity_poly.type
_entity_poly.pdbx_seq_one_letter_code
_entity_poly.pdbx_strand_id
1 'polypeptide(L)' 'MSAVFEKLIGKYAERGDFERLKQYKADRIAWLESIRNGTYEKMHLVDDNDPVPLVAEIERELACIEAALKKQH' A
#
# COMPACT_ATOMS: atom_id res chain seq x y z
N MET A 1 4.95 -2.76 8.79
CA MET A 1 4.29 -3.63 7.78
C MET A 1 3.43 -4.65 8.50
N SER A 2 2.11 -4.55 8.33
CA SER A 2 1.15 -5.43 9.00
C SER A 2 1.11 -6.81 8.34
N ALA A 3 1.28 -7.87 9.13
CA ALA A 3 1.11 -9.26 8.68
C ALA A 3 -0.30 -9.54 8.10
N VAL A 4 -1.27 -8.67 8.39
CA VAL A 4 -2.62 -8.72 7.83
C VAL A 4 -2.63 -8.27 6.37
N PHE A 5 -1.87 -7.22 6.04
CA PHE A 5 -1.80 -6.67 4.69
C PHE A 5 -1.15 -7.65 3.72
N GLU A 6 0.00 -8.24 4.09
CA GLU A 6 0.68 -9.25 3.26
C GLU A 6 -0.24 -10.44 2.95
N LYS A 7 -0.96 -10.94 3.97
CA LYS A 7 -1.93 -12.04 3.80
C LYS A 7 -3.08 -11.66 2.87
N LEU A 8 -3.55 -10.41 2.94
CA LEU A 8 -4.62 -9.91 2.08
C LEU A 8 -4.17 -9.86 0.61
N ILE A 9 -3.01 -9.26 0.35
CA ILE A 9 -2.42 -9.18 -0.98
C ILE A 9 -2.14 -10.58 -1.55
N GLY A 10 -1.62 -11.49 -0.72
CA GLY A 10 -1.44 -12.90 -1.08
C GLY A 10 -2.73 -13.56 -1.54
N LYS A 11 -3.83 -13.40 -0.79
CA LYS A 11 -5.14 -13.95 -1.17
C LYS A 11 -5.68 -13.40 -2.48
N TYR A 12 -5.48 -12.12 -2.77
CA TYR A 12 -5.90 -11.55 -4.06
C TYR A 12 -5.07 -12.12 -5.22
N ALA A 13 -3.77 -12.29 -5.03
CA ALA A 13 -2.90 -12.94 -6.02
C ALA A 13 -3.32 -14.39 -6.28
N GLU A 14 -3.60 -15.17 -5.24
CA GLU A 14 -4.06 -16.57 -5.34
C GLU A 14 -5.40 -16.69 -6.08
N ARG A 15 -6.27 -15.69 -5.94
CA ARG A 15 -7.59 -15.64 -6.60
C ARG A 15 -7.53 -15.08 -8.03
N GLY A 16 -6.36 -14.62 -8.48
CA GLY A 16 -6.21 -13.94 -9.77
C GLY A 16 -6.89 -12.57 -9.82
N ASP A 17 -7.16 -11.95 -8.66
CA ASP A 17 -7.82 -10.65 -8.55
C ASP A 17 -6.80 -9.50 -8.77
N PHE A 18 -6.16 -9.53 -9.94
CA PHE A 18 -5.06 -8.62 -10.28
C PHE A 18 -5.53 -7.19 -10.53
N GLU A 19 -6.78 -7.01 -10.96
CA GLU A 19 -7.38 -5.67 -11.14
C GLU A 19 -7.45 -4.95 -9.79
N ARG A 20 -7.88 -5.67 -8.75
CA ARG A 20 -7.92 -5.15 -7.39
C ARG A 20 -6.53 -4.87 -6.82
N LEU A 21 -5.53 -5.71 -7.12
CA LEU A 21 -4.14 -5.44 -6.77
C LEU A 21 -3.60 -4.17 -7.44
N LYS A 22 -3.94 -3.92 -8.71
CA LYS A 22 -3.57 -2.68 -9.40
C LYS A 22 -4.22 -1.45 -8.77
N GLN A 23 -5.48 -1.57 -8.34
CA GLN A 23 -6.17 -0.48 -7.63
C GLN A 23 -5.51 -0.17 -6.29
N TYR A 24 -5.19 -1.20 -5.49
CA TYR A 24 -4.41 -1.01 -4.26
C TYR A 24 -3.07 -0.32 -4.53
N LYS A 25 -2.35 -0.70 -5.60
CA LYS A 25 -1.10 -0.03 -5.98
C LYS A 25 -1.34 1.46 -6.29
N ALA A 26 -2.36 1.78 -7.07
CA ALA A 26 -2.70 3.16 -7.41
C ALA A 26 -3.03 3.99 -6.15
N ASP A 27 -3.81 3.45 -5.22
CA ASP A 27 -4.15 4.12 -3.97
C ASP A 27 -2.91 4.42 -3.12
N ARG A 28 -1.98 3.46 -3.00
CA ARG A 28 -0.74 3.66 -2.23
C ARG A 28 0.17 4.71 -2.86
N ILE A 29 0.24 4.75 -4.19
CA ILE A 29 0.97 5.80 -4.91
C ILE A 29 0.34 7.16 -4.65
N ALA A 30 -0.98 7.28 -4.78
CA ALA A 30 -1.70 8.54 -4.52
C ALA A 30 -1.51 9.03 -3.08
N TRP A 31 -1.47 8.12 -2.10
CA TRP A 31 -1.15 8.46 -0.71
C TRP A 31 0.30 8.94 -0.55
N LEU A 32 1.26 8.25 -1.17
CA LEU A 32 2.67 8.64 -1.13
C LEU A 32 2.89 10.02 -1.76
N GLU A 33 2.24 10.30 -2.89
CA GLU A 33 2.28 11.60 -3.55
C GLU A 33 1.65 12.68 -2.68
N SER A 34 0.51 12.39 -2.04
CA SER A 34 -0.15 13.32 -1.13
C SER A 34 0.71 13.65 0.09
N ILE A 35 1.44 12.67 0.64
CA ILE A 35 2.39 12.88 1.75
C ILE A 35 3.56 13.74 1.29
N ARG A 36 4.14 13.44 0.12
CA ARG A 36 5.26 14.21 -0.47
C ARG A 36 4.88 15.65 -0.78
N ASN A 37 3.64 15.88 -1.20
CA ASN A 37 3.11 17.21 -1.52
C ASN A 37 2.60 17.97 -0.28
N GLY A 38 2.61 17.34 0.90
CA GLY A 38 2.09 17.94 2.13
C GLY A 38 0.57 18.13 2.15
N THR A 39 -0.16 17.52 1.21
CA THR A 39 -1.62 17.60 1.06
C THR A 39 -2.34 16.41 1.68
N TYR A 40 -1.59 15.49 2.30
CA TYR A 40 -2.16 14.35 3.00
C TYR A 40 -2.98 14.82 4.21
N GLU A 41 -4.31 14.77 4.08
CA GLU A 41 -5.20 15.06 5.21
C GLU A 41 -4.94 14.04 6.33
N LYS A 42 -4.53 14.53 7.51
CA LYS A 42 -4.25 13.76 8.73
C LYS A 42 -5.43 12.91 9.25
N MET A 43 -6.58 12.82 8.54
CA MET A 43 -7.75 12.04 8.96
C MET A 43 -7.51 10.52 9.08
N HIS A 44 -6.35 10.02 8.66
CA HIS A 44 -5.96 8.61 8.80
C HIS A 44 -4.79 8.36 9.77
N LEU A 45 -4.32 9.39 10.49
CA LEU A 45 -3.38 9.19 11.58
C LEU A 45 -4.18 8.84 12.85
N VAL A 46 -4.14 7.56 13.23
CA VAL A 46 -4.66 7.09 14.52
C VAL A 46 -3.80 7.63 15.69
N ASP A 47 -2.62 8.16 15.41
CA ASP A 47 -1.70 8.73 16.40
C ASP A 47 -0.77 9.79 15.75
N ASP A 48 -0.30 10.77 16.54
CA ASP A 48 0.50 11.96 16.11
C ASP A 48 1.93 11.62 15.62
N ASN A 49 2.19 10.36 15.27
CA ASN A 49 3.50 9.93 14.82
C ASN A 49 3.81 10.51 13.43
N ASP A 50 5.04 11.01 13.31
CA ASP A 50 5.64 11.61 12.11
C ASP A 50 5.23 10.94 10.79
N PRO A 51 5.11 11.70 9.68
CA PRO A 51 4.84 11.15 8.35
C PRO A 51 5.97 10.22 7.83
N VAL A 52 7.14 10.23 8.48
CA VAL A 52 8.31 9.40 8.10
C VAL A 52 8.02 7.90 8.26
N PRO A 53 7.49 7.40 9.40
CA PRO A 53 7.01 6.02 9.51
C PRO A 53 5.98 5.63 8.45
N LEU A 54 5.06 6.54 8.08
CA LEU A 54 3.99 6.25 7.11
C LEU A 54 4.53 6.02 5.69
N VAL A 55 5.52 6.80 5.25
CA VAL A 55 6.17 6.63 3.93
C VAL A 55 6.83 5.26 3.83
N ALA A 56 7.65 4.90 4.83
CA ALA A 56 8.36 3.62 4.82
C ALA A 56 7.40 2.42 4.87
N GLU A 57 6.23 2.57 5.51
CA GLU A 57 5.19 1.55 5.48
C GLU A 57 4.51 1.45 4.11
N ILE A 58 4.14 2.57 3.50
CA ILE A 58 3.55 2.59 2.14
C ILE A 58 4.52 1.98 1.12
N GLU A 59 5.81 2.28 1.21
CA GLU A 59 6.84 1.69 0.33
C GLU A 59 6.93 0.17 0.49
N ARG A 60 6.83 -0.34 1.71
CA ARG A 60 6.77 -1.79 1.98
C ARG A 60 5.48 -2.43 1.44
N GLU A 61 4.35 -1.76 1.59
CA GLU A 61 3.07 -2.22 1.02
C GLU A 61 3.13 -2.29 -0.52
N LEU A 62 3.70 -1.27 -1.17
CA LEU A 62 3.92 -1.25 -2.62
C LEU A 62 4.78 -2.43 -3.06
N ALA A 63 5.89 -2.70 -2.38
CA ALA A 63 6.75 -3.84 -2.70
C ALA A 63 6.00 -5.19 -2.61
N CYS A 64 5.11 -5.34 -1.61
CA CYS A 64 4.27 -6.54 -1.46
C CYS A 64 3.28 -6.69 -2.63
N ILE A 65 2.58 -5.60 -3.00
CA ILE A 65 1.65 -5.59 -4.13
C ILE A 65 2.38 -5.90 -5.44
N GLU A 66 3.56 -5.32 -5.66
CA GLU A 66 4.37 -5.58 -6.85
C GLU A 66 4.87 -7.02 -6.92
N ALA A 67 5.29 -7.60 -5.80
CA ALA A 67 5.64 -9.02 -5.74
C ALA A 67 4.45 -9.92 -6.07
N ALA A 68 3.24 -9.56 -5.63
CA ALA A 68 2.01 -10.28 -5.97
C ALA A 68 1.61 -10.14 -7.44
N LEU A 69 1.73 -8.94 -8.02
CA LEU A 69 1.48 -8.70 -9.45
C LEU A 69 2.49 -9.44 -10.34
N LYS A 70 3.74 -9.61 -9.90
CA LYS A 70 4.75 -10.41 -10.64
C LYS A 70 4.39 -11.90 -10.71
N LYS A 71 3.56 -12.41 -9.81
CA LYS A 71 3.02 -13.79 -9.85
C LYS A 71 1.91 -13.99 -10.88
N GLN A 72 1.54 -12.95 -11.64
CA GLN A 72 0.62 -13.05 -12.79
C GLN A 72 1.23 -13.85 -13.97
N HIS A 73 2.52 -14.20 -13.91
CA HIS A 73 3.22 -15.01 -14.91
C HIS A 73 2.99 -16.51 -14.76
#